data_AF-A0A177LK38-F1
#
_entry.id   AF-A0A177LK38-F1
#
_cell.length_a   1.000
_cell.length_b   1.000
_cell.length_c   1.000
_cell.angle_alpha   90.00
_cell.angle_beta   90.00
_cell.angle_gamma   90.00
#
_symmetry.space_group_name_H-M   'P 1'
#
loop_
_entity.id
_entity.type
_entity.pdbx_description
1 polymer ?
#
loop_
_entity_poly.entity_id
_entity_poly.type
_entity_poly.pdbx_seq_one_letter_code
_entity_poly.pdbx_strand_id
1 'polypeptide(L)'
;MKEKELVFGYDYYAYNPRLEDAEGIYLQEYQLFSHPDLEGAKNYIRDCLEIVKNKKENDICITFFAEGEEKNFYHILIFKDNQWIEFDDIENLKIGKYELLLQSEDFIMNNQLVVTSWEEIADNFRAFQKINEITGSKIMKYYSSFYHWYYTPEEGLFAPSKFLGYRNSNIVDYDSSGSGGQTQKALAKFFTKLEKTSPEFDILYNELLQISHNSGKKLNDQVLNGKGGIYVPIKL
;
A
#
# COMPACT_ATOMS: atom_id res chain seq x y z
N MET A 1 -4.19 9.21 39.56
CA MET A 1 -3.88 8.99 38.13
C MET A 1 -5.06 9.57 37.36
N LYS A 2 -4.90 10.64 36.59
CA LYS A 2 -5.96 11.04 35.66
C LYS A 2 -6.01 9.96 34.59
N GLU A 3 -7.18 9.38 34.35
CA GLU A 3 -7.39 8.51 33.18
C GLU A 3 -6.95 9.30 31.94
N LYS A 4 -6.19 8.64 31.07
CA LYS A 4 -5.78 9.24 29.80
C LYS A 4 -7.04 9.38 28.95
N GLU A 5 -7.66 10.55 28.97
CA GLU A 5 -8.73 10.87 28.05
C GLU A 5 -8.11 11.10 26.67
N LEU A 6 -8.62 10.38 25.67
CA LEU A 6 -8.33 10.67 24.28
C LEU A 6 -9.15 11.88 23.87
N VAL A 7 -8.52 12.87 23.24
CA VAL A 7 -9.21 14.07 22.74
C VAL A 7 -9.29 13.95 21.23
N PHE A 8 -10.51 14.13 20.69
CA PHE A 8 -10.80 13.95 19.27
C PHE A 8 -11.35 15.22 18.67
N GLY A 9 -11.03 15.44 17.40
CA GLY A 9 -11.71 16.40 16.54
C GLY A 9 -12.06 15.74 15.21
N TYR A 10 -13.20 16.05 14.62
CA TYR A 10 -13.48 15.60 13.24
C TYR A 10 -13.88 16.78 12.37
N ASP A 11 -13.46 16.72 11.11
CA ASP A 11 -13.89 17.59 10.03
C ASP A 11 -14.77 16.77 9.08
N TYR A 12 -16.02 17.21 8.89
CA TYR A 12 -16.90 16.62 7.88
C TYR A 12 -16.82 17.41 6.57
N TYR A 13 -16.53 16.71 5.48
CA TYR A 13 -16.53 17.25 4.13
C TYR A 13 -17.62 16.57 3.31
N ALA A 14 -18.65 17.34 2.93
CA ALA A 14 -19.69 16.84 2.03
C ALA A 14 -19.19 16.85 0.58
N TYR A 15 -19.49 15.78 -0.18
CA TYR A 15 -19.11 15.68 -1.59
C TYR A 15 -19.79 16.76 -2.46
N ASN A 16 -19.00 17.51 -3.22
CA ASN A 16 -19.46 18.45 -4.25
C ASN A 16 -19.24 17.83 -5.65
N PRO A 17 -20.31 17.52 -6.43
CA PRO A 17 -20.20 16.84 -7.72
C PRO A 17 -19.59 17.69 -8.86
N ARG A 18 -19.30 18.98 -8.64
CA ARG A 18 -18.65 19.85 -9.63
C ARG A 18 -17.15 19.93 -9.31
N LEU A 19 -16.43 18.90 -9.74
CA LEU A 19 -15.01 18.64 -9.47
C LEU A 19 -14.01 19.65 -10.07
N GLU A 20 -14.47 20.67 -10.81
CA GLU A 20 -13.57 21.70 -11.38
C GLU A 20 -13.14 22.74 -10.35
N ASP A 21 -13.85 22.85 -9.22
CA ASP A 21 -13.55 23.80 -8.15
C ASP A 21 -13.04 23.05 -6.91
N ALA A 22 -11.74 22.74 -6.86
CA ALA A 22 -11.07 22.25 -5.65
C ALA A 22 -11.20 23.23 -4.45
N GLU A 23 -11.63 24.47 -4.72
CA GLU A 23 -11.99 25.49 -3.72
C GLU A 23 -13.38 25.25 -3.05
N GLY A 24 -14.16 24.26 -3.51
CA GLY A 24 -15.52 23.98 -3.03
C GLY A 24 -15.63 23.02 -1.84
N ILE A 25 -14.53 22.68 -1.17
CA ILE A 25 -14.53 21.83 0.03
C ILE A 25 -14.88 22.69 1.25
N TYR A 26 -16.13 22.64 1.70
CA TYR A 26 -16.57 23.37 2.89
C TYR A 26 -16.53 22.47 4.12
N LEU A 27 -15.80 22.90 5.16
CA LEU A 27 -15.91 22.34 6.50
C LEU A 27 -17.35 22.55 6.98
N GLN A 28 -18.11 21.48 7.17
CA GLN A 28 -19.49 21.62 7.66
C GLN A 28 -19.56 21.70 9.18
N GLU A 29 -18.70 20.97 9.89
CA GLU A 29 -18.74 20.93 11.34
C GLU A 29 -17.40 20.46 11.90
N TYR A 30 -16.95 21.15 12.96
CA TYR A 30 -15.83 20.75 13.81
C TYR A 30 -16.37 20.52 15.21
N GLN A 31 -16.26 19.29 15.71
CA GLN A 31 -16.64 18.96 17.08
C GLN A 31 -15.45 18.36 17.82
N LEU A 32 -15.22 18.85 19.03
CA LEU A 32 -14.29 18.27 19.98
C LEU A 32 -15.06 17.39 20.97
N PHE A 33 -14.57 16.17 21.20
CA PHE A 33 -15.11 15.29 22.24
C PHE A 33 -14.00 14.43 22.85
N SER A 34 -14.27 13.88 24.04
CA SER A 34 -13.38 12.94 24.71
C SER A 34 -14.04 11.57 24.81
N HIS A 35 -13.25 10.51 24.66
CA HIS A 35 -13.69 9.13 24.84
C HIS A 35 -12.60 8.32 25.58
N PRO A 36 -12.97 7.36 26.44
CA PRO A 36 -12.00 6.54 27.17
C PRO A 36 -11.15 5.61 26.29
N ASP A 37 -11.64 5.26 25.10
CA ASP A 37 -10.98 4.34 24.18
C ASP A 37 -11.29 4.65 22.71
N LEU A 38 -10.40 4.19 21.81
CA LEU A 38 -10.45 4.46 20.37
C LEU A 38 -11.67 3.83 19.69
N GLU A 39 -12.05 2.60 20.04
CA GLU A 39 -13.15 1.92 19.36
C GLU A 39 -14.51 2.52 19.73
N GLY A 40 -14.69 2.90 20.98
CA GLY A 40 -15.87 3.64 21.39
C GLY A 40 -15.92 5.04 20.77
N ALA A 41 -14.77 5.72 20.58
CA ALA A 41 -14.72 6.97 19.83
C ALA A 41 -15.16 6.79 18.37
N LYS A 42 -14.65 5.75 17.69
CA LYS A 42 -15.06 5.41 16.31
C LYS A 42 -16.55 5.11 16.22
N ASN A 43 -17.12 4.40 17.19
CA ASN A 43 -18.56 4.10 17.23
C ASN A 43 -19.39 5.36 17.45
N TYR A 44 -19.00 6.23 18.40
CA TYR A 44 -19.66 7.51 18.62
C TYR A 44 -19.66 8.37 17.34
N ILE A 45 -18.53 8.44 16.64
CA ILE A 45 -18.43 9.15 15.36
C ILE A 45 -19.38 8.55 14.32
N ARG A 46 -19.46 7.22 14.20
CA ARG A 46 -20.42 6.57 13.28
C ARG A 46 -21.85 6.98 13.62
N ASP A 47 -22.24 6.89 14.89
CA ASP A 47 -23.59 7.24 15.37
C ASP A 47 -23.91 8.72 15.13
N CYS A 48 -22.98 9.62 15.43
CA CYS A 48 -23.11 11.06 15.13
C CYS A 48 -23.31 11.30 13.64
N LEU A 49 -22.57 10.56 12.82
CA LEU A 49 -22.68 10.69 11.38
C LEU A 49 -23.99 10.08 10.89
N GLU A 50 -24.54 8.98 11.44
CA GLU A 50 -25.85 8.43 11.04
C GLU A 50 -26.98 9.48 11.08
N ILE A 51 -26.85 10.50 11.93
CA ILE A 51 -27.79 11.63 12.05
C ILE A 51 -27.66 12.63 10.88
N VAL A 52 -26.52 12.65 10.18
CA VAL A 52 -26.28 13.52 9.02
C VAL A 52 -27.19 13.09 7.87
N LYS A 53 -28.31 13.80 7.71
CA LYS A 53 -29.28 13.59 6.63
C LYS A 53 -28.60 13.78 5.26
N ASN A 54 -28.82 12.82 4.34
CA ASN A 54 -28.38 12.83 2.94
C ASN A 54 -26.92 12.41 2.65
N LYS A 55 -26.34 11.52 3.46
CA LYS A 55 -25.06 10.89 3.10
C LYS A 55 -25.12 10.26 1.71
N LYS A 56 -24.05 10.46 0.93
CA LYS A 56 -23.79 9.77 -0.33
C LYS A 56 -22.69 8.74 -0.13
N GLU A 57 -22.69 7.73 -0.98
CA GLU A 57 -21.73 6.61 -0.97
C GLU A 57 -20.26 7.06 -1.06
N ASN A 58 -19.97 8.31 -1.45
CA ASN A 58 -18.62 8.88 -1.58
C ASN A 58 -18.32 10.05 -0.62
N ASP A 59 -19.13 10.27 0.41
CA ASP A 59 -18.77 11.26 1.43
C ASP A 59 -17.52 10.81 2.20
N ILE A 60 -16.70 11.74 2.68
CA ILE A 60 -15.47 11.44 3.43
C ILE A 60 -15.51 12.22 4.76
N CYS A 61 -15.36 11.50 5.89
CA CYS A 61 -15.15 12.10 7.20
C CYS A 61 -13.67 11.97 7.56
N ILE A 62 -13.05 13.09 7.92
CA ILE A 62 -11.66 13.09 8.35
C ILE A 62 -11.66 13.32 9.84
N THR A 63 -11.01 12.42 10.57
CA THR A 63 -11.04 12.45 12.02
C THR A 63 -9.62 12.45 12.57
N PHE A 64 -9.41 13.25 13.61
CA PHE A 64 -8.12 13.44 14.26
C PHE A 64 -8.19 12.81 15.64
N PHE A 65 -7.27 11.88 15.90
CA PHE A 65 -7.19 11.15 17.17
C PHE A 65 -5.89 11.53 17.91
N ALA A 66 -6.00 12.25 19.03
CA ALA A 66 -4.85 12.55 19.88
C ALA A 66 -4.88 11.65 21.12
N GLU A 67 -3.83 10.84 21.31
CA GLU A 67 -3.63 10.04 22.52
C GLU A 67 -2.64 10.73 23.46
N GLY A 68 -3.17 11.44 24.47
CA GLY A 68 -2.37 12.17 25.46
C GLY A 68 -1.58 13.33 24.85
N GLU A 69 -0.48 13.72 25.50
CA GLU A 69 0.36 14.86 25.08
C GLU A 69 1.44 14.50 24.05
N GLU A 70 1.67 13.20 23.77
CA GLU A 70 2.89 12.74 23.10
C GLU A 70 2.69 11.93 21.80
N LYS A 71 1.47 11.47 21.48
CA LYS A 71 1.22 10.70 20.25
C LYS A 71 -0.02 11.22 19.50
N ASN A 72 0.22 11.78 18.33
CA ASN A 72 -0.83 12.13 17.38
C ASN A 72 -0.90 11.04 16.31
N PHE A 73 -2.06 10.39 16.19
CA PHE A 73 -2.36 9.51 15.06
C PHE A 73 -3.54 10.09 14.28
N TYR A 74 -3.53 9.94 12.97
CA TYR A 74 -4.54 10.54 12.10
C TYR A 74 -5.36 9.42 11.48
N HIS A 75 -6.69 9.42 11.58
CA HIS A 75 -7.50 8.39 10.92
C HIS A 75 -8.58 9.01 10.04
N ILE A 76 -8.68 8.57 8.80
CA ILE A 76 -9.77 8.94 7.90
C ILE A 76 -10.87 7.87 7.98
N LEU A 77 -12.11 8.28 8.22
CA LEU A 77 -13.29 7.46 7.98
C LEU A 77 -13.81 7.73 6.57
N ILE A 78 -13.65 6.76 5.68
CA ILE A 78 -14.29 6.82 4.37
C ILE A 78 -15.69 6.23 4.55
N PHE A 79 -16.74 6.99 4.20
CA PHE A 79 -18.11 6.49 4.37
C PHE A 79 -18.48 5.40 3.39
N LYS A 80 -17.80 5.33 2.24
CA LYS A 80 -17.87 4.18 1.35
C LYS A 80 -17.36 2.95 2.11
N ASP A 81 -18.24 1.98 2.33
CA ASP A 81 -17.99 0.71 3.02
C ASP A 81 -17.68 0.77 4.53
N ASN A 82 -17.86 1.91 5.20
CA ASN A 82 -17.60 2.08 6.65
C ASN A 82 -16.17 1.71 7.11
N GLN A 83 -15.18 1.90 6.23
CA GLN A 83 -13.79 1.54 6.49
C GLN A 83 -12.99 2.70 7.12
N TRP A 84 -12.14 2.37 8.08
CA TRP A 84 -11.19 3.30 8.69
C TRP A 84 -9.81 3.11 8.07
N ILE A 85 -9.18 4.20 7.65
CA ILE A 85 -7.78 4.23 7.19
C ILE A 85 -6.96 5.03 8.20
N GLU A 86 -5.87 4.45 8.67
CA GLU A 86 -4.94 5.06 9.62
C GLU A 86 -3.72 5.64 8.90
N PHE A 87 -3.27 6.79 9.38
CA PHE A 87 -2.10 7.52 8.93
C PHE A 87 -1.20 7.85 10.13
N ASP A 88 0.09 7.65 9.93
CA ASP A 88 1.15 7.82 10.92
C ASP A 88 1.66 9.26 11.05
N ASP A 89 1.37 10.12 10.08
CA ASP A 89 1.69 11.55 10.13
C ASP A 89 0.72 12.45 9.35
N ILE A 90 0.77 13.75 9.65
CA ILE A 90 -0.13 14.77 9.11
C ILE A 90 0.08 15.07 7.62
N GLU A 91 1.30 14.87 7.11
CA GLU A 91 1.61 15.10 5.69
C GLU A 91 1.06 13.93 4.86
N ASN A 92 1.18 12.69 5.35
CA ASN A 92 0.55 11.51 4.76
C ASN A 92 -0.98 11.63 4.80
N LEU A 93 -1.54 12.18 5.89
CA LEU A 93 -2.97 12.49 5.95
C LEU A 93 -3.35 13.51 4.88
N LYS A 94 -2.61 14.62 4.73
CA LYS A 94 -2.92 15.66 3.74
C LYS A 94 -2.88 15.09 2.33
N ILE A 95 -1.82 14.35 1.98
CA ILE A 95 -1.67 13.71 0.67
C ILE A 95 -2.80 12.71 0.43
N GLY A 96 -3.01 11.78 1.38
CA GLY A 96 -4.05 10.76 1.30
C GLY A 96 -5.45 11.35 1.20
N LYS A 97 -5.74 12.42 1.94
CA LYS A 97 -6.99 13.19 1.86
C LYS A 97 -7.23 13.73 0.45
N TYR A 98 -6.24 14.42 -0.13
CA TYR A 98 -6.39 15.00 -1.48
C TYR A 98 -6.55 13.90 -2.54
N GLU A 99 -5.81 12.81 -2.42
CA GLU A 99 -5.92 11.67 -3.34
C GLU A 99 -7.29 10.97 -3.24
N LEU A 100 -7.79 10.76 -2.03
CA LEU A 100 -9.11 10.21 -1.75
C LEU A 100 -10.25 11.06 -2.32
N LEU A 101 -10.12 12.38 -2.22
CA LEU A 101 -11.10 13.33 -2.73
C LEU A 101 -11.08 13.43 -4.27
N LEU A 102 -9.92 13.24 -4.91
CA LEU A 102 -9.76 13.33 -6.36
C LEU A 102 -10.11 12.01 -7.09
N GLN A 103 -10.13 10.86 -6.40
CA GLN A 103 -10.20 9.53 -7.02
C GLN A 103 -11.18 8.56 -6.35
N SER A 104 -12.30 9.03 -5.80
CA SER A 104 -13.19 8.21 -4.94
C SER A 104 -13.78 6.91 -5.55
N GLU A 105 -13.58 6.64 -6.85
CA GLU A 105 -13.83 5.32 -7.45
C GLU A 105 -12.55 4.48 -7.70
N ASP A 106 -11.40 5.10 -8.02
CA ASP A 106 -10.15 4.40 -8.32
C ASP A 106 -9.29 4.11 -7.07
N PHE A 107 -9.43 4.88 -5.99
CA PHE A 107 -8.63 4.75 -4.78
C PHE A 107 -8.97 3.49 -3.97
N ILE A 108 -10.26 3.14 -3.87
CA ILE A 108 -10.73 1.97 -3.09
C ILE A 108 -10.48 0.65 -3.83
N MET A 109 -10.47 0.67 -5.18
CA MET A 109 -10.33 -0.56 -5.96
C MET A 109 -8.89 -0.99 -6.25
N ASN A 110 -7.87 -0.16 -6.01
CA ASN A 110 -6.52 -0.43 -6.55
C ASN A 110 -5.31 -0.26 -5.61
N ASN A 111 -5.47 0.18 -4.35
CA ASN A 111 -4.30 0.39 -3.48
C ASN A 111 -4.09 -0.74 -2.47
N GLN A 112 -3.40 -1.79 -2.92
CA GLN A 112 -2.72 -2.71 -2.02
C GLN A 112 -1.67 -1.94 -1.18
N LEU A 113 -1.68 -2.11 0.14
CA LEU A 113 -0.69 -1.49 1.03
C LEU A 113 0.72 -1.96 0.64
N VAL A 114 1.70 -1.04 0.64
CA VAL A 114 3.10 -1.38 0.33
C VAL A 114 3.88 -1.79 1.57
N VAL A 115 4.88 -2.64 1.39
CA VAL A 115 5.77 -3.09 2.46
C VAL A 115 6.54 -1.92 3.10
N THR A 116 6.79 -2.04 4.41
CA THR A 116 7.52 -1.05 5.21
C THR A 116 8.67 -1.64 6.01
N SER A 117 8.78 -2.97 6.10
CA SER A 117 9.89 -3.62 6.81
C SER A 117 10.53 -4.75 6.00
N TRP A 118 11.74 -5.15 6.41
CA TRP A 118 12.47 -6.24 5.78
C TRP A 118 11.79 -7.59 6.03
N GLU A 119 11.16 -7.77 7.19
CA GLU A 119 10.44 -9.00 7.56
C GLU A 119 9.29 -9.27 6.58
N GLU A 120 8.50 -8.25 6.23
CA GLU A 120 7.43 -8.37 5.23
C GLU A 120 7.98 -8.75 3.85
N ILE A 121 9.13 -8.19 3.48
CA ILE A 121 9.83 -8.48 2.21
C ILE A 121 10.32 -9.93 2.21
N ALA A 122 10.94 -10.39 3.30
CA ALA A 122 11.43 -11.76 3.44
C ALA A 122 10.29 -12.78 3.39
N ASP A 123 9.15 -12.49 4.03
CA ASP A 123 7.97 -13.34 3.97
C ASP A 123 7.39 -13.41 2.55
N ASN A 124 7.36 -12.30 1.83
CA ASN A 124 6.95 -12.26 0.43
C ASN A 124 7.91 -13.06 -0.47
N PHE A 125 9.23 -13.01 -0.24
CA PHE A 125 10.19 -13.84 -0.97
C PHE A 125 9.86 -15.33 -0.83
N ARG A 126 9.69 -15.79 0.42
CA ARG A 126 9.39 -17.19 0.74
C ARG A 126 8.04 -17.61 0.19
N ALA A 127 7.05 -16.73 0.26
CA ALA A 127 5.74 -16.96 -0.32
C ALA A 127 5.88 -17.20 -1.83
N PHE A 128 6.59 -16.32 -2.56
CA PHE A 128 6.74 -16.44 -4.01
C PHE A 128 7.35 -17.77 -4.47
N GLN A 129 8.20 -18.42 -3.67
CA GLN A 129 8.82 -19.70 -4.06
C GLN A 129 7.81 -20.84 -4.23
N LYS A 130 6.65 -20.75 -3.59
CA LYS A 130 5.58 -21.77 -3.68
C LYS A 130 4.72 -21.63 -4.93
N ILE A 131 5.08 -20.74 -5.85
CA ILE A 131 4.33 -20.41 -7.07
C ILE A 131 4.05 -21.64 -7.96
N ASN A 132 4.99 -22.59 -8.02
CA ASN A 132 4.87 -23.80 -8.84
C ASN A 132 3.98 -24.87 -8.20
N GLU A 133 3.68 -24.76 -6.90
CA GLU A 133 2.83 -25.71 -6.18
C GLU A 133 1.33 -25.45 -6.45
N ILE A 134 0.98 -24.24 -6.91
CA ILE A 134 -0.41 -23.81 -7.11
C ILE A 134 -0.75 -23.84 -8.61
N THR A 135 -1.52 -24.87 -8.99
CA THR A 135 -2.03 -25.00 -10.35
C THR A 135 -2.99 -23.85 -10.67
N GLY A 136 -2.80 -23.19 -11.81
CA GLY A 136 -3.66 -22.09 -12.26
C GLY A 136 -3.42 -20.74 -11.56
N SER A 137 -2.30 -20.57 -10.85
CA SER A 137 -2.01 -19.32 -10.18
C SER A 137 -1.99 -18.12 -11.14
N LYS A 138 -2.69 -17.04 -10.79
CA LYS A 138 -2.76 -15.81 -11.58
C LYS A 138 -1.38 -15.23 -11.83
N ILE A 139 -0.49 -15.28 -10.85
CA ILE A 139 0.87 -14.73 -10.99
C ILE A 139 1.67 -15.43 -12.08
N MET A 140 1.45 -16.74 -12.29
CA MET A 140 2.09 -17.50 -13.38
C MET A 140 1.60 -17.08 -14.76
N LYS A 141 0.41 -16.50 -14.88
CA LYS A 141 -0.08 -15.87 -16.11
C LYS A 141 0.69 -14.58 -16.40
N TYR A 142 1.08 -13.84 -15.36
CA TYR A 142 1.79 -12.56 -15.48
C TYR A 142 3.32 -12.68 -15.38
N TYR A 143 3.87 -13.88 -15.18
CA TYR A 143 5.31 -14.07 -14.98
C TYR A 143 6.18 -13.36 -16.03
N SER A 144 5.87 -13.56 -17.31
CA SER A 144 6.61 -12.94 -18.43
C SER A 144 6.38 -11.43 -18.58
N SER A 145 5.50 -10.83 -17.78
CA SER A 145 5.34 -9.37 -17.70
C SER A 145 6.23 -8.71 -16.65
N PHE A 146 6.87 -9.49 -15.77
CA PHE A 146 7.75 -8.95 -14.74
C PHE A 146 9.15 -8.68 -15.29
N TYR A 147 9.63 -7.45 -15.10
CA TYR A 147 10.97 -7.03 -15.54
C TYR A 147 11.82 -6.36 -14.45
N HIS A 148 11.26 -6.15 -13.26
CA HIS A 148 12.02 -5.71 -12.07
C HIS A 148 12.07 -6.87 -11.07
N TRP A 149 13.25 -7.45 -10.90
CA TRP A 149 13.47 -8.65 -10.09
C TRP A 149 14.38 -8.35 -8.92
N TYR A 150 14.00 -8.81 -7.74
CA TYR A 150 14.71 -8.57 -6.50
C TYR A 150 15.32 -9.90 -6.05
N TYR A 151 16.52 -9.84 -5.50
CA TYR A 151 17.29 -10.98 -5.04
C TYR A 151 17.63 -10.85 -3.56
N THR A 152 17.53 -11.94 -2.79
CA THR A 152 18.03 -12.00 -1.41
C THR A 152 19.19 -13.00 -1.31
N PRO A 153 20.43 -12.55 -1.01
CA PRO A 153 21.61 -13.41 -0.98
C PRO A 153 21.59 -14.50 0.10
N GLU A 154 20.95 -14.24 1.25
CA GLU A 154 20.93 -15.17 2.38
C GLU A 154 20.19 -16.47 2.04
N GLU A 155 19.11 -16.36 1.28
CA GLU A 155 18.25 -17.48 0.92
C GLU A 155 18.40 -17.88 -0.56
N GLY A 156 19.10 -17.09 -1.37
CA GLY A 156 19.26 -17.31 -2.81
C GLY A 156 17.95 -17.19 -3.60
N LEU A 157 17.03 -16.34 -3.14
CA LEU A 157 15.67 -16.28 -3.70
C LEU A 157 15.47 -15.07 -4.61
N PHE A 158 14.60 -15.25 -5.62
CA PHE A 158 14.13 -14.19 -6.50
C PHE A 158 12.63 -13.95 -6.35
N ALA A 159 12.22 -12.69 -6.45
CA ALA A 159 10.82 -12.29 -6.52
C ALA A 159 10.63 -11.02 -7.37
N PRO A 160 9.51 -10.88 -8.10
CA PRO A 160 9.23 -9.69 -8.90
C PRO A 160 8.71 -8.53 -8.04
N SER A 161 8.98 -7.29 -8.46
CA SER A 161 8.65 -6.06 -7.70
C SER A 161 7.20 -5.99 -7.23
N LYS A 162 6.25 -6.36 -8.11
CA LYS A 162 4.82 -6.29 -7.83
C LYS A 162 4.39 -7.28 -6.76
N PHE A 163 5.03 -8.44 -6.66
CA PHE A 163 4.72 -9.39 -5.59
C PHE A 163 5.44 -9.02 -4.30
N LEU A 164 6.68 -8.55 -4.42
CA LEU A 164 7.49 -8.25 -3.25
C LEU A 164 7.05 -6.98 -2.52
N GLY A 165 6.58 -5.98 -3.26
CA GLY A 165 6.38 -4.63 -2.73
C GLY A 165 5.03 -4.37 -2.06
N TYR A 166 4.08 -5.32 -2.12
CA TYR A 166 2.79 -5.20 -1.43
C TYR A 166 2.73 -6.09 -0.19
N ARG A 167 2.16 -5.58 0.89
CA ARG A 167 1.94 -6.32 2.13
C ARG A 167 0.98 -7.48 1.89
N ASN A 168 1.18 -8.57 2.64
CA ASN A 168 0.33 -9.76 2.60
C ASN A 168 0.15 -10.34 1.18
N SER A 169 1.16 -10.17 0.32
CA SER A 169 1.12 -10.73 -1.03
C SER A 169 1.11 -12.24 -0.92
N ASN A 170 0.05 -12.86 -1.45
CA ASN A 170 -0.11 -14.30 -1.46
C ASN A 170 -0.35 -14.80 -2.89
N ILE A 171 0.02 -16.06 -3.15
CA ILE A 171 -0.03 -16.62 -4.50
C ILE A 171 -1.46 -16.94 -4.96
N VAL A 172 -2.38 -17.16 -4.01
CA VAL A 172 -3.77 -17.58 -4.28
C VAL A 172 -4.59 -16.42 -4.79
N ASP A 173 -4.49 -15.28 -4.11
CA ASP A 173 -5.26 -14.06 -4.36
C ASP A 173 -4.40 -12.97 -5.00
N TYR A 174 -3.37 -13.35 -5.76
CA TYR A 174 -2.53 -12.39 -6.45
C TYR A 174 -3.38 -11.48 -7.34
N ASP A 175 -3.38 -10.20 -6.99
CA ASP A 175 -3.98 -9.16 -7.78
C ASP A 175 -2.90 -8.46 -8.62
N SER A 176 -3.13 -8.39 -9.92
CA SER A 176 -2.25 -7.69 -10.85
C SER A 176 -2.51 -6.18 -10.90
N SER A 177 -3.54 -5.70 -10.20
CA SER A 177 -3.87 -4.30 -10.02
C SER A 177 -2.72 -3.52 -9.36
N GLY A 178 -2.88 -2.20 -9.25
CA GLY A 178 -1.85 -1.32 -8.69
C GLY A 178 -0.69 -0.99 -9.64
N SER A 179 0.05 0.05 -9.26
CA SER A 179 1.16 0.60 -10.03
C SER A 179 2.49 -0.03 -9.63
N GLY A 180 3.19 -0.61 -10.62
CA GLY A 180 4.57 -1.07 -10.42
C GLY A 180 5.54 0.03 -9.96
N GLY A 181 5.16 1.31 -10.12
CA GLY A 181 5.92 2.44 -9.60
C GLY A 181 5.83 2.59 -8.07
N GLN A 182 4.70 2.28 -7.45
CA GLN A 182 4.54 2.36 -5.99
C GLN A 182 5.41 1.32 -5.29
N THR A 183 5.37 0.07 -5.74
CA THR A 183 6.18 -1.02 -5.19
C THR A 183 7.68 -0.76 -5.36
N GLN A 184 8.09 -0.24 -6.52
CA GLN A 184 9.49 0.16 -6.74
C GLN A 184 9.95 1.26 -5.78
N LYS A 185 9.12 2.28 -5.53
CA LYS A 185 9.44 3.34 -4.56
C LYS A 185 9.59 2.80 -3.14
N ALA A 186 8.70 1.89 -2.72
CA ALA A 186 8.78 1.26 -1.41
C ALA A 186 10.06 0.42 -1.26
N LEU A 187 10.35 -0.41 -2.26
CA LEU A 187 11.50 -1.31 -2.26
C LEU A 187 12.85 -0.60 -2.44
N ALA A 188 12.88 0.60 -3.02
CA ALA A 188 14.11 1.38 -3.22
C ALA A 188 14.81 1.74 -1.89
N LYS A 189 14.11 1.67 -0.75
CA LYS A 189 14.69 1.84 0.59
C LYS A 189 15.56 0.67 1.02
N PHE A 190 15.31 -0.52 0.47
CA PHE A 190 15.93 -1.79 0.88
C PHE A 190 16.88 -2.35 -0.15
N PHE A 191 16.69 -1.99 -1.43
CA PHE A 191 17.45 -2.57 -2.53
C PHE A 191 18.05 -1.51 -3.45
N THR A 192 19.21 -1.84 -4.00
CA THR A 192 19.85 -1.10 -5.08
C THR A 192 19.82 -1.90 -6.38
N LYS A 193 19.71 -1.21 -7.50
CA LYS A 193 19.74 -1.83 -8.82
C LYS A 193 21.17 -2.15 -9.21
N LEU A 194 21.43 -3.37 -9.69
CA LEU A 194 22.73 -3.73 -10.24
C LEU A 194 22.94 -3.10 -11.63
N GLU A 195 24.17 -2.68 -11.88
CA GLU A 195 24.62 -2.28 -13.22
C GLU A 195 24.64 -3.50 -14.14
N LYS A 196 24.03 -3.37 -15.32
CA LYS A 196 23.86 -4.49 -16.26
C LYS A 196 25.17 -5.03 -16.84
N THR A 197 26.24 -4.22 -16.76
CA THR A 197 27.59 -4.59 -17.22
C THR A 197 28.43 -5.19 -16.10
N SER A 198 27.89 -5.31 -14.89
CA SER A 198 28.62 -5.88 -13.76
C SER A 198 28.66 -7.40 -13.82
N PRO A 199 29.77 -8.04 -13.40
CA PRO A 199 29.83 -9.51 -13.30
C PRO A 199 28.76 -10.11 -12.39
N GLU A 200 28.37 -9.39 -11.34
CA GLU A 200 27.33 -9.81 -10.39
C GLU A 200 25.95 -9.88 -11.08
N PHE A 201 25.63 -8.89 -11.92
CA PHE A 201 24.41 -8.92 -12.72
C PHE A 201 24.39 -10.14 -13.64
N ASP A 202 25.50 -10.43 -14.34
CA ASP A 202 25.57 -11.58 -15.24
C ASP A 202 25.34 -12.92 -14.51
N ILE A 203 25.93 -13.08 -13.31
CA ILE A 203 25.73 -14.27 -12.48
C ILE A 203 24.26 -14.42 -12.10
N LEU A 204 23.68 -13.39 -11.47
CA LEU A 204 22.29 -13.45 -10.99
C LEU A 204 21.27 -13.52 -12.13
N TYR A 205 21.56 -12.90 -13.28
CA TYR A 205 20.72 -13.00 -14.46
C TYR A 205 20.68 -14.42 -15.00
N ASN A 206 21.83 -15.11 -15.06
CA ASN A 206 21.87 -16.51 -15.48
C ASN A 206 21.13 -17.43 -14.50
N GLU A 207 21.23 -17.18 -13.19
CA GLU A 207 20.45 -17.91 -12.18
C GLU A 207 18.95 -17.69 -12.36
N LEU A 208 18.52 -16.43 -12.48
CA LEU A 208 17.11 -16.09 -12.72
C LEU A 208 16.58 -16.69 -14.03
N LEU A 209 17.43 -16.74 -15.08
CA LEU A 209 17.10 -17.36 -16.35
C LEU A 209 16.89 -18.87 -16.20
N GLN A 210 17.74 -19.56 -15.42
CA GLN A 210 17.58 -20.98 -15.12
C GLN A 210 16.30 -21.24 -14.31
N ILE A 211 16.00 -20.44 -13.29
CA ILE A 211 14.75 -20.52 -12.51
C ILE A 211 13.53 -20.35 -13.42
N SER A 212 13.56 -19.34 -14.31
CA SER A 212 12.49 -19.09 -15.28
C SER A 212 12.29 -20.29 -16.20
N HIS A 213 13.38 -20.83 -16.75
CA HIS A 213 13.33 -22.01 -17.63
C HIS A 213 12.76 -23.24 -16.91
N ASN A 214 13.19 -23.50 -15.68
CA ASN A 214 12.73 -24.64 -14.87
C ASN A 214 11.23 -24.53 -14.50
N SER A 215 10.70 -23.32 -14.41
CA SER A 215 9.26 -23.07 -14.22
C SER A 215 8.44 -23.08 -15.52
N GLY A 216 9.07 -23.35 -16.67
CA GLY A 216 8.43 -23.32 -17.98
C GLY A 216 8.02 -21.92 -18.43
N LYS A 217 8.66 -20.88 -17.87
CA LYS A 217 8.36 -19.47 -18.16
C LYS A 217 9.51 -18.79 -18.88
N LYS A 218 9.15 -17.84 -19.75
CA LYS A 218 10.12 -16.95 -20.39
C LYS A 218 10.28 -15.69 -19.55
N LEU A 219 11.53 -15.32 -19.25
CA LEU A 219 11.85 -14.04 -18.64
C LEU A 219 11.53 -12.89 -19.61
N ASN A 220 11.12 -11.74 -19.08
CA ASN A 220 10.87 -10.56 -19.91
C ASN A 220 12.19 -9.98 -20.44
N ASP A 221 12.28 -9.72 -21.75
CA ASP A 221 13.48 -9.18 -22.39
C ASP A 221 13.87 -7.79 -21.83
N GLN A 222 12.93 -7.07 -21.19
CA GLN A 222 13.20 -5.79 -20.53
C GLN A 222 14.07 -5.91 -19.28
N VAL A 223 14.24 -7.10 -18.68
CA VAL A 223 15.20 -7.33 -17.59
C VAL A 223 16.62 -7.00 -18.08
N LEU A 224 16.99 -7.54 -19.24
CA LEU A 224 18.30 -7.36 -19.85
C LEU A 224 18.37 -6.08 -20.71
N ASN A 225 17.39 -5.86 -21.59
CA ASN A 225 17.47 -4.84 -22.64
C ASN A 225 16.61 -3.60 -22.40
N GLY A 226 15.84 -3.56 -21.30
CA GLY A 226 14.85 -2.51 -21.04
C GLY A 226 15.09 -1.72 -19.76
N LYS A 227 14.01 -1.12 -19.24
CA LYS A 227 14.02 -0.34 -17.99
C LYS A 227 14.12 -1.23 -16.73
N GLY A 228 13.91 -2.53 -16.90
CA GLY A 228 14.03 -3.55 -15.88
C GLY A 228 15.46 -3.79 -15.38
N GLY A 229 15.60 -4.80 -14.53
CA GLY A 229 16.88 -5.24 -14.00
C GLY A 229 16.75 -6.09 -12.74
N ILE A 230 17.90 -6.38 -12.14
CA ILE A 230 18.04 -7.15 -10.90
C ILE A 230 18.45 -6.19 -9.79
N TYR A 231 17.83 -6.35 -8.63
CA TYR A 231 17.99 -5.50 -7.46
C TYR A 231 18.49 -6.36 -6.28
N VAL A 232 19.51 -5.88 -5.57
CA VAL A 232 20.13 -6.57 -4.42
C VAL A 232 20.04 -5.70 -3.17
N PRO A 233 20.08 -6.27 -1.95
CA PRO A 233 19.90 -5.50 -0.74
C PRO A 233 21.00 -4.44 -0.59
N ILE A 234 20.61 -3.23 -0.18
CA ILE A 234 21.57 -2.23 0.30
C ILE A 234 22.06 -2.80 1.63
N LYS A 235 23.36 -3.13 1.73
CA LYS A 235 23.99 -3.76 2.91
C LYS A 235 23.23 -3.45 4.21
N LEU A 236 22.64 -4.48 4.82
CA LEU A 236 21.97 -4.42 6.11
C LEU A 236 22.95 -3.97 7.22
#